data_AF-A0A969IN22-F1
#
_entry.id   AF-A0A969IN22-F1
#
_cell.length_a   1.000
_cell.length_b   1.000
_cell.length_c   1.000
_cell.angle_alpha   90.00
_cell.angle_beta   90.00
_cell.angle_gamma   90.00
#
_symmetry.space_group_name_H-M   'P 1'
#
loop_
_entity.id
_entity.type
_entity.pdbx_description
1 polymer ?
#
loop_
_entity_poly.entity_id
_entity_poly.type
_entity_poly.pdbx_seq_one_letter_code
_entity_poly.pdbx_strand_id
1 'polypeptide(L)'
;MAESGFPGFEATAWFGLMAPTGTPAAVIDKLYREAARILADRELRNRFDALGMTAIGNAPAEFAAAIKTEVPYWHKLIKSIGLKIE
;
A
#
# COMPACT_ATOMS: atom_id res chain seq x y z
N MET A 1 -13.25 -7.78 7.36
CA MET A 1 -12.98 -9.23 7.34
C MET A 1 -12.97 -9.87 8.72
N ALA A 2 -12.55 -9.18 9.79
CA ALA A 2 -12.69 -9.69 11.16
C ALA A 2 -14.15 -10.01 11.54
N GLU A 3 -15.11 -9.24 11.01
CA GLU A 3 -16.56 -9.48 11.21
C GLU A 3 -17.11 -10.70 10.44
N SER A 4 -16.32 -11.29 9.54
CA SER A 4 -16.71 -12.44 8.71
C SER A 4 -16.31 -13.80 9.32
N GLY A 5 -15.78 -13.82 10.54
CA GLY A 5 -15.46 -15.06 11.26
C GLY A 5 -14.11 -15.70 10.90
N PHE A 6 -13.20 -14.95 10.28
CA PHE A 6 -11.83 -15.40 9.97
C PHE A 6 -10.79 -14.57 10.74
N PRO A 7 -10.51 -14.92 12.01
CA PRO A 7 -9.52 -14.23 12.83
C PRO A 7 -8.14 -14.22 12.13
N GLY A 8 -7.53 -13.05 12.01
CA GLY A 8 -6.21 -12.88 11.38
C GLY A 8 -6.21 -12.85 9.85
N PHE A 9 -7.37 -12.96 9.19
CA PHE A 9 -7.47 -12.76 7.74
C PHE A 9 -7.66 -11.27 7.43
N GLU A 10 -6.59 -10.64 6.97
CA GLU A 10 -6.56 -9.27 6.48
C GLU A 10 -6.03 -9.26 5.05
N ALA A 11 -6.91 -8.99 4.10
CA ALA A 11 -6.58 -8.86 2.69
C ALA A 11 -7.11 -7.51 2.19
N THR A 12 -6.38 -6.46 2.54
CA THR A 12 -6.69 -5.09 2.09
C THR A 12 -5.88 -4.81 0.84
N ALA A 13 -6.57 -4.57 -0.28
CA ALA A 13 -5.91 -4.10 -1.50
C ALA A 13 -5.44 -2.65 -1.31
N TRP A 14 -4.19 -2.37 -1.64
CA TRP A 14 -3.61 -1.03 -1.55
C TRP A 14 -3.04 -0.58 -2.88
N PHE A 15 -2.90 0.74 -3.02
CA PHE A 15 -2.21 1.39 -4.12
C PHE A 15 -1.06 2.21 -3.56
N GLY A 16 0.04 2.31 -4.32
CA GLY A 16 1.20 3.09 -3.91
C GLY A 16 1.99 3.62 -5.08
N LEU A 17 2.79 4.65 -4.81
CA LEU A 17 3.72 5.24 -5.77
C LEU A 17 5.09 4.57 -5.64
N MET A 18 5.68 4.20 -6.77
CA MET A 18 7.02 3.60 -6.84
C MET A 18 7.89 4.36 -7.84
N ALA A 19 9.20 4.29 -7.63
CA ALA A 19 10.21 4.87 -8.54
C ALA A 19 11.30 3.82 -8.85
N PRO A 20 12.03 3.95 -9.96
CA PRO A 20 13.10 3.02 -10.31
C PRO A 20 14.19 2.90 -9.23
N THR A 21 14.80 1.72 -9.15
CA THR A 21 15.98 1.48 -8.31
C THR A 21 17.08 2.49 -8.65
N GLY A 22 17.69 3.09 -7.63
CA GLY A 22 18.74 4.10 -7.80
C GLY A 22 18.23 5.53 -7.95
N THR A 23 16.91 5.77 -7.88
CA THR A 23 16.37 7.13 -7.81
C THR A 23 16.97 7.88 -6.61
N PRO A 24 17.51 9.11 -6.80
CA PRO A 24 18.13 9.85 -5.71
C PRO A 24 17.16 10.13 -4.56
N ALA A 25 17.64 10.03 -3.32
CA ALA A 25 16.82 10.23 -2.11
C ALA A 25 16.10 11.59 -2.11
N ALA A 26 16.77 12.66 -2.56
CA ALA A 26 16.16 13.99 -2.64
C ALA A 26 14.93 14.05 -3.59
N VAL A 27 14.90 13.23 -4.64
CA VAL A 27 13.75 13.12 -5.55
C VAL A 27 12.61 12.36 -4.87
N ILE A 28 12.92 11.25 -4.20
CA ILE A 28 11.93 10.49 -3.41
C ILE A 28 11.29 11.38 -2.34
N ASP A 29 12.10 12.13 -1.61
CA ASP A 29 11.62 13.03 -0.56
C ASP A 29 10.71 14.13 -1.10
N LYS A 30 11.04 14.67 -2.28
CA LYS A 30 10.19 15.67 -2.94
C LYS A 30 8.84 15.07 -3.34
N LEU A 31 8.84 13.89 -3.97
CA LEU A 31 7.61 13.19 -4.37
C LEU A 31 6.76 12.83 -3.16
N TYR A 32 7.38 12.32 -2.10
CA TYR A 32 6.70 11.99 -0.85
C TYR A 32 6.02 13.22 -0.24
N ARG A 33 6.74 14.34 -0.10
CA ARG A 33 6.18 15.57 0.49
C ARG A 33 4.95 16.07 -0.28
N GLU A 34 5.01 16.10 -1.60
CA GLU A 34 3.88 16.55 -2.40
C GLU A 34 2.71 15.55 -2.34
N ALA A 35 2.98 14.25 -2.43
CA ALA A 35 1.95 13.22 -2.32
C ALA A 35 1.25 13.26 -0.95
N ALA A 36 2.02 13.33 0.14
CA ALA A 36 1.48 13.41 1.50
C ALA A 36 0.65 14.69 1.71
N ARG A 37 1.09 15.83 1.17
CA ARG A 37 0.34 17.08 1.20
C ARG A 37 -0.99 16.96 0.45
N ILE A 38 -0.99 16.36 -0.74
CA ILE A 38 -2.20 16.19 -1.56
C ILE A 38 -3.16 15.19 -0.91
N LEU A 39 -2.66 14.07 -0.36
CA LEU A 39 -3.45 13.09 0.38
C LEU A 39 -3.99 13.65 1.71
N ALA A 40 -3.45 14.78 2.18
CA ALA A 40 -4.00 15.51 3.31
C ALA A 40 -5.17 16.44 2.95
N ASP A 41 -5.40 16.69 1.67
CA ASP A 41 -6.50 17.53 1.20
C ASP A 41 -7.86 16.89 1.53
N ARG A 42 -8.77 17.71 2.08
CA ARG A 42 -10.08 17.25 2.54
C ARG A 42 -10.97 16.81 1.38
N GLU A 43 -10.93 17.52 0.26
CA GLU A 43 -11.76 17.16 -0.89
C GLU A 43 -11.31 15.82 -1.46
N LEU A 44 -10.00 15.60 -1.59
CA LEU A 44 -9.46 14.33 -2.05
C LEU A 44 -9.80 13.18 -1.10
N ARG A 45 -9.66 13.38 0.22
CA ARG A 45 -10.05 12.37 1.22
C ARG A 45 -11.51 11.99 1.10
N ASN A 46 -12.41 12.97 1.02
CA ASN A 46 -13.84 12.70 0.85
C ASN A 46 -14.13 11.92 -0.44
N ARG A 47 -13.42 12.23 -1.54
CA ARG A 47 -13.56 11.49 -2.80
C ARG A 47 -13.07 10.04 -2.66
N PHE A 48 -11.96 9.81 -1.97
CA PHE A 48 -11.46 8.45 -1.72
C PHE A 48 -12.40 7.67 -0.80
N ASP A 49 -12.89 8.28 0.27
CA ASP A 49 -13.85 7.66 1.18
C ASP A 49 -15.14 7.28 0.43
N ALA A 50 -15.62 8.12 -0.49
CA ALA A 50 -16.77 7.82 -1.35
C ALA A 50 -16.52 6.64 -2.32
N LEU A 51 -15.26 6.34 -2.63
CA LEU A 51 -14.84 5.18 -3.41
C LEU A 51 -14.51 3.95 -2.53
N GLY A 52 -14.69 4.04 -1.21
CA GLY A 52 -14.31 2.99 -0.27
C GLY A 52 -12.79 2.85 -0.07
N MET A 53 -12.03 3.89 -0.39
CA MET A 53 -10.58 3.95 -0.26
C MET A 53 -10.18 4.85 0.91
N THR A 54 -9.13 4.49 1.64
CA THR A 54 -8.56 5.35 2.67
C THR A 54 -7.27 5.99 2.18
N ALA A 55 -7.17 7.32 2.28
CA ALA A 55 -5.95 8.04 1.90
C ALA A 55 -4.84 7.80 2.94
N ILE A 56 -3.72 7.20 2.52
CA ILE A 56 -2.56 6.91 3.37
C ILE A 56 -1.34 7.66 2.83
N GLY A 57 -0.81 8.61 3.61
CA GLY A 57 0.37 9.42 3.28
C GLY A 57 1.58 9.09 4.16
N ASN A 58 1.83 7.81 4.41
CA ASN A 58 2.89 7.32 5.29
C ASN A 58 4.30 7.55 4.70
N ALA A 59 5.34 7.45 5.53
CA ALA A 59 6.70 7.70 5.06
C ALA A 59 7.17 6.63 4.06
N PRO A 60 8.07 6.95 3.11
CA PRO A 60 8.57 5.97 2.14
C PRO A 60 9.18 4.71 2.79
N ALA A 61 9.83 4.87 3.94
CA ALA A 61 10.39 3.75 4.70
C ALA A 61 9.31 2.83 5.30
N GLU A 62 8.20 3.39 5.74
CA GLU A 62 7.07 2.64 6.29
C GLU A 62 6.37 1.84 5.18
N PHE A 63 6.17 2.45 4.01
CA PHE A 63 5.61 1.76 2.86
C PHE A 63 6.54 0.64 2.35
N ALA A 64 7.85 0.89 2.31
CA ALA A 64 8.84 -0.14 1.98
C ALA A 64 8.82 -1.30 3.00
N ALA A 65 8.60 -1.03 4.28
CA ALA A 65 8.45 -2.05 5.30
C ALA A 65 7.18 -2.89 5.10
N ALA A 66 6.04 -2.26 4.76
CA ALA A 66 4.79 -2.96 4.44
C ALA A 66 4.98 -3.95 3.27
N ILE A 67 5.57 -3.49 2.16
CA ILE A 67 5.88 -4.36 1.00
C ILE A 67 6.79 -5.53 1.40
N LYS A 68 7.83 -5.27 2.19
CA LYS A 68 8.77 -6.32 2.66
C LYS A 68 8.08 -7.37 3.54
N THR A 69 7.05 -6.99 4.28
CA THR A 69 6.26 -7.91 5.11
C THR A 69 5.23 -8.69 4.30
N GLU A 70 4.53 -8.02 3.38
CA GLU A 70 3.43 -8.63 2.62
C GLU A 70 3.90 -9.57 1.51
N VAL A 71 4.95 -9.21 0.77
CA VAL A 71 5.42 -10.02 -0.37
C VAL A 71 5.74 -11.47 0.05
N PRO A 72 6.48 -11.75 1.15
CA PRO A 72 6.71 -13.12 1.61
C PRO A 72 5.43 -13.84 2.05
N TYR A 73 4.46 -13.13 2.63
CA TYR A 73 3.18 -13.70 3.04
C TYR A 73 2.40 -14.21 1.83
N TRP A 74 2.21 -13.34 0.82
CA TRP A 74 1.51 -13.70 -0.41
C TRP A 74 2.24 -14.78 -1.20
N HIS A 75 3.57 -14.72 -1.26
CA HIS A 75 4.39 -15.77 -1.90
C HIS A 75 4.19 -17.15 -1.27
N LYS A 76 4.15 -17.23 0.07
CA LYS A 76 3.88 -18.49 0.79
C LYS A 76 2.48 -19.00 0.48
N LEU A 77 1.48 -18.12 0.49
CA LEU A 77 0.10 -18.49 0.18
C LEU A 77 -0.02 -19.06 -1.24
N ILE A 78 0.46 -18.34 -2.26
CA ILE A 78 0.44 -18.75 -3.67
C ILE A 78 1.07 -20.14 -3.84
N LYS A 79 2.24 -20.36 -3.22
CA LYS A 79 2.90 -21.67 -3.25
C LYS A 79 2.09 -22.77 -2.58
N SER A 80 1.47 -22.49 -1.43
CA SER A 80 0.72 -23.50 -0.66
C SER A 80 -0.52 -24.01 -1.40
N ILE A 81 -1.12 -23.17 -2.25
CA ILE A 81 -2.33 -23.53 -3.02
C ILE A 81 -2.03 -23.96 -4.46
N GLY A 82 -0.75 -23.97 -4.87
CA GLY A 82 -0.34 -24.36 -6.22
C GLY A 82 -0.80 -23.42 -7.32
N LEU A 83 -1.13 -22.16 -7.00
CA LEU A 83 -1.62 -21.18 -7.97
C LEU A 83 -0.50 -20.77 -8.94
N LYS A 84 -0.80 -20.76 -10.24
CA LYS A 84 0.06 -20.26 -11.31
C LYS A 84 -0.70 -19.20 -12.09
N ILE A 85 0.01 -18.14 -12.50
CA ILE A 85 -0.51 -17.17 -13.47
C ILE A 85 -0.11 -17.70 -14.85
N GLU A 86 -1.08 -17.83 -15.75
CA GLU A 86 -0.86 -18.21 -17.16
C GLU A 86 -0.38 -17.02 -17.99
#